data_AF-A0A4R5U677-F1
#
_entry.id   AF-A0A4R5U677-F1
#
_cell.length_a   1.000
_cell.length_b   1.000
_cell.length_c   1.000
_cell.angle_alpha   90.00
_cell.angle_beta   90.00
_cell.angle_gamma   90.00
#
_symmetry.space_group_name_H-M   'P 1'
#
loop_
_entity.id
_entity.type
_entity.pdbx_description
1 polymer ?
#
loop_
_entity_poly.entity_id
_entity_poly.type
_entity_poly.pdbx_seq_one_letter_code
_entity_poly.pdbx_strand_id
1 'polypeptide(L)'
;MPTGSAELQGSGSESAVCAALAETVDAHVHARLDTGDIEGFLAETGAAITLAERSPVFAEELAPALGDIRDALSNLPAQSLSRVERDAVEATVERIDAWLGRVESPEGPDGPEGATEVPGGGLEAHEDVGGHLIERHVGKSEQWLLDRVSRENISAASSFRDLPQAEQFVSATIADHQERVDAWVDGSGGNRLVIDTTFDASTGISVTRGDTSAVDVFSVRLVLERSSQLDIGYRIVTGYPNKP
;
A
#
# COMPACT_ATOMS: atom_id res chain seq x y z
N MET A 1 18.51 20.38 -48.86
CA MET A 1 17.80 19.09 -48.91
C MET A 1 17.22 18.84 -47.52
N PRO A 2 15.90 19.07 -47.33
CA PRO A 2 15.21 18.78 -46.08
C PRO A 2 14.63 17.35 -46.12
N THR A 3 14.71 16.65 -45.01
CA THR A 3 13.92 15.45 -44.68
C THR A 3 13.94 15.40 -43.15
N GLY A 4 12.85 15.39 -42.41
CA GLY A 4 11.42 15.34 -42.70
C GLY A 4 10.79 15.08 -41.33
N SER A 5 9.91 15.96 -40.89
CA SER A 5 9.12 15.79 -39.67
C SER A 5 8.29 14.51 -39.78
N ALA A 6 8.25 13.73 -38.70
CA ALA A 6 7.21 12.74 -38.47
C ALA A 6 6.59 13.05 -37.11
N GLU A 7 5.40 13.64 -37.19
CA GLU A 7 4.43 13.71 -36.12
C GLU A 7 4.10 12.30 -35.62
N LEU A 8 4.00 12.13 -34.31
CA LEU A 8 3.24 11.05 -33.70
C LEU A 8 2.06 11.66 -32.96
N GLN A 9 0.99 11.80 -33.74
CA GLN A 9 -0.35 12.13 -33.30
C GLN A 9 -0.97 10.85 -32.74
N GLY A 10 -0.90 10.66 -31.42
CA GLY A 10 -1.43 9.48 -30.73
C GLY A 10 -2.41 9.77 -29.59
N SER A 11 -2.44 10.98 -29.02
CA SER A 11 -3.15 11.24 -27.76
C SER A 11 -4.62 11.71 -27.90
N GLY A 12 -5.05 12.16 -29.08
CA GLY A 12 -6.35 12.81 -29.25
C GLY A 12 -7.56 11.86 -29.34
N SER A 13 -7.36 10.63 -29.82
CA SER A 13 -8.45 9.68 -30.08
C SER A 13 -8.90 8.93 -28.83
N GLU A 14 -7.95 8.57 -27.96
CA GLU A 14 -8.21 7.88 -26.69
C GLU A 14 -8.93 8.79 -25.69
N SER A 15 -8.51 10.05 -25.59
CA SER A 15 -9.17 11.05 -24.74
C SER A 15 -10.62 11.35 -25.15
N ALA A 16 -10.91 11.38 -26.45
CA ALA A 16 -12.27 11.62 -26.95
C ALA A 16 -13.21 10.42 -26.74
N VAL A 17 -12.68 9.19 -26.82
CA VAL A 17 -13.44 7.96 -26.54
C VAL A 17 -13.69 7.81 -25.04
N CYS A 18 -12.71 8.10 -24.19
CA CYS A 18 -12.90 8.11 -22.73
C CYS A 18 -13.93 9.17 -22.30
N ALA A 19 -13.89 10.39 -22.87
CA ALA A 19 -14.87 11.42 -22.58
C ALA A 19 -16.31 11.02 -23.00
N ALA A 20 -16.48 10.36 -24.15
CA ALA A 20 -17.78 9.88 -24.61
C ALA A 20 -18.33 8.72 -23.75
N LEU A 21 -17.44 7.88 -23.20
CA LEU A 21 -17.80 6.83 -22.25
C LEU A 21 -18.19 7.42 -20.89
N ALA A 22 -17.48 8.43 -20.39
CA ALA A 22 -17.82 9.16 -19.17
C ALA A 22 -19.19 9.86 -19.26
N GLU A 23 -19.50 10.51 -20.39
CA GLU A 23 -20.83 11.08 -20.65
C GLU A 23 -21.93 10.02 -20.68
N THR A 24 -21.61 8.80 -21.12
CA THR A 24 -22.57 7.67 -21.14
C THR A 24 -22.80 7.11 -19.73
N VAL A 25 -21.77 7.10 -18.87
CA VAL A 25 -21.87 6.67 -17.48
C VAL A 25 -22.72 7.65 -16.67
N ASP A 26 -22.48 8.95 -16.79
CA ASP A 26 -23.27 9.98 -16.10
C ASP A 26 -24.76 9.90 -16.45
N ALA A 27 -25.08 9.77 -17.75
CA ALA A 27 -26.45 9.58 -18.20
C ALA A 27 -27.09 8.28 -17.68
N HIS A 28 -26.29 7.20 -17.55
CA HIS A 28 -26.77 5.93 -17.01
C HIS A 28 -27.08 6.00 -15.50
N VAL A 29 -26.22 6.66 -14.72
CA VAL A 29 -26.43 6.86 -13.28
C VAL A 29 -27.69 7.71 -13.04
N HIS A 30 -27.88 8.79 -13.80
CA HIS A 30 -29.09 9.61 -13.72
C HIS A 30 -30.36 8.83 -14.12
N ALA A 31 -30.29 7.97 -15.13
CA ALA A 31 -31.43 7.12 -15.51
C ALA A 31 -31.81 6.10 -14.41
N ARG A 32 -30.83 5.55 -13.68
CA ARG A 32 -31.07 4.66 -12.52
C ARG A 32 -31.65 5.41 -11.33
N LEU A 33 -31.24 6.65 -11.13
CA LEU A 33 -31.82 7.54 -10.12
C LEU A 33 -33.29 7.85 -10.44
N ASP A 34 -33.61 8.21 -11.69
CA ASP A 34 -34.98 8.52 -12.12
C ASP A 34 -35.93 7.31 -12.03
N THR A 35 -35.38 6.09 -12.11
CA THR A 35 -36.13 4.84 -11.98
C THR A 35 -36.20 4.31 -10.54
N GLY A 36 -35.50 4.94 -9.59
CA GLY A 36 -35.46 4.55 -8.18
C GLY A 36 -34.64 3.28 -7.90
N ASP A 37 -33.71 2.92 -8.78
CA ASP A 37 -32.88 1.71 -8.70
C ASP A 37 -31.39 2.04 -8.49
N ILE A 38 -31.11 3.13 -7.76
CA ILE A 38 -29.73 3.53 -7.47
C ILE A 38 -29.01 2.50 -6.60
N GLU A 39 -29.71 1.90 -5.62
CA GLU A 39 -29.12 0.84 -4.76
C GLU A 39 -28.75 -0.42 -5.55
N GLY A 40 -29.55 -0.78 -6.56
CA GLY A 40 -29.26 -1.89 -7.47
C GLY A 40 -27.99 -1.63 -8.29
N PHE A 41 -27.86 -0.42 -8.84
CA PHE A 41 -26.66 0.01 -9.54
C PHE A 41 -25.41 -0.03 -8.65
N LEU A 42 -25.49 0.48 -7.42
CA LEU A 42 -24.36 0.48 -6.47
C LEU A 42 -23.93 -0.95 -6.09
N ALA A 43 -24.89 -1.88 -5.95
CA ALA A 43 -24.59 -3.29 -5.70
C ALA A 43 -23.90 -3.96 -6.90
N GLU A 44 -24.32 -3.64 -8.13
CA GLU A 44 -23.66 -4.08 -9.37
C GLU A 44 -22.21 -3.54 -9.43
N THR A 45 -21.99 -2.27 -9.10
CA THR A 45 -20.65 -1.66 -9.03
C THR A 45 -19.77 -2.35 -7.98
N GLY A 46 -20.30 -2.62 -6.78
CA GLY A 46 -19.56 -3.34 -5.74
C GLY A 46 -19.15 -4.77 -6.15
N ALA A 47 -20.02 -5.47 -6.88
CA ALA A 47 -19.72 -6.79 -7.44
C ALA A 47 -18.63 -6.74 -8.52
N ALA A 48 -18.64 -5.71 -9.37
CA ALA A 48 -17.61 -5.47 -10.38
C ALA A 48 -16.23 -5.20 -9.75
N ILE A 49 -16.16 -4.38 -8.70
CA ILE A 49 -14.93 -4.14 -7.93
C ILE A 49 -14.39 -5.45 -7.34
N THR A 50 -15.26 -6.22 -6.68
CA THR A 50 -14.90 -7.53 -6.08
C THR A 50 -14.36 -8.51 -7.12
N LEU A 51 -14.87 -8.47 -8.36
CA LEU A 51 -14.39 -9.30 -9.45
C LEU A 51 -13.02 -8.83 -9.97
N ALA A 52 -12.82 -7.52 -10.07
CA ALA A 52 -11.56 -6.93 -10.51
C ALA A 52 -10.40 -7.19 -9.54
N GLU A 53 -10.69 -7.32 -8.25
CA GLU A 53 -9.70 -7.74 -7.25
C GLU A 53 -9.13 -9.15 -7.49
N ARG A 54 -9.82 -9.99 -8.27
CA ARG A 54 -9.43 -11.38 -8.56
C ARG A 54 -8.69 -11.53 -9.89
N SER A 55 -8.22 -10.42 -10.46
CA SER A 55 -8.26 -10.07 -11.89
C SER A 55 -7.31 -8.92 -12.23
N PRO A 56 -5.97 -8.99 -12.06
CA PRO A 56 -5.09 -7.84 -12.31
C PRO A 56 -5.22 -7.25 -13.73
N VAL A 57 -5.39 -8.11 -14.75
CA VAL A 57 -5.61 -7.67 -16.15
C VAL A 57 -6.94 -6.91 -16.31
N PHE A 58 -7.97 -7.32 -15.57
CA PHE A 58 -9.27 -6.65 -15.57
C PHE A 58 -9.25 -5.35 -14.74
N ALA A 59 -8.30 -5.20 -13.81
CA ALA A 59 -8.20 -4.02 -12.97
C ALA A 59 -7.70 -2.80 -13.74
N GLU A 60 -6.71 -2.97 -14.62
CA GLU A 60 -6.20 -1.86 -15.45
C GLU A 60 -7.26 -1.36 -16.44
N GLU A 61 -8.05 -2.26 -17.04
CA GLU A 61 -9.13 -1.89 -17.95
C GLU A 61 -10.33 -1.25 -17.23
N LEU A 62 -10.59 -1.63 -15.98
CA LEU A 62 -11.75 -1.17 -15.22
C LEU A 62 -11.51 0.18 -14.53
N ALA A 63 -10.24 0.56 -14.30
CA ALA A 63 -9.88 1.80 -13.62
C ALA A 63 -10.44 3.09 -14.21
N PRO A 64 -10.33 3.37 -15.53
CA PRO A 64 -10.93 4.57 -16.09
C PRO A 64 -12.46 4.59 -15.89
N ALA A 65 -13.14 3.46 -16.10
CA ALA A 65 -14.58 3.36 -15.92
C ALA A 65 -15.02 3.56 -14.46
N LEU A 66 -14.25 3.07 -13.48
CA LEU A 66 -14.54 3.30 -12.06
C LEU A 66 -14.28 4.74 -11.64
N GLY A 67 -13.26 5.41 -12.22
CA GLY A 67 -13.06 6.85 -12.05
C GLY A 67 -14.25 7.66 -12.54
N ASP A 68 -14.77 7.34 -13.73
CA ASP A 68 -15.96 7.99 -14.28
C ASP A 68 -17.21 7.76 -13.41
N ILE A 69 -17.38 6.54 -12.90
CA ILE A 69 -18.49 6.19 -11.98
C ILE A 69 -18.36 6.96 -10.66
N ARG A 70 -17.16 7.05 -10.08
CA ARG A 70 -16.90 7.85 -8.86
C ARG A 70 -17.30 9.30 -9.07
N ASP A 71 -16.90 9.89 -10.20
CA ASP A 71 -17.16 11.29 -10.50
C ASP A 71 -18.66 11.54 -10.75
N ALA A 72 -19.35 10.64 -11.45
CA ALA A 72 -20.80 10.70 -11.63
C ALA A 72 -21.55 10.59 -10.29
N LEU A 73 -21.17 9.63 -9.44
CA LEU A 73 -21.77 9.44 -8.11
C LEU A 73 -21.54 10.64 -7.19
N SER A 74 -20.35 11.25 -7.24
CA SER A 74 -19.99 12.42 -6.43
C SER A 74 -20.72 13.70 -6.85
N ASN A 75 -21.17 13.76 -8.11
CA ASN A 75 -21.91 14.90 -8.67
C ASN A 75 -23.43 14.76 -8.55
N LEU A 76 -23.94 13.67 -7.95
CA LEU A 76 -25.39 13.48 -7.79
C LEU A 76 -26.03 14.57 -6.92
N PRO A 77 -27.21 15.08 -7.30
CA PRO A 77 -27.87 16.12 -6.53
C PRO A 77 -28.36 15.56 -5.19
N ALA A 78 -27.67 15.90 -4.09
CA ALA A 78 -27.93 15.37 -2.74
C ALA A 78 -29.39 15.51 -2.23
N GLN A 79 -30.18 16.41 -2.84
CA GLN A 79 -31.59 16.65 -2.53
C GLN A 79 -32.54 15.63 -3.17
N SER A 80 -32.08 14.87 -4.16
CA SER A 80 -32.84 13.84 -4.87
C SER A 80 -32.76 12.47 -4.20
N LEU A 81 -31.79 12.27 -3.30
CA LEU A 81 -31.50 11.02 -2.63
C LEU A 81 -32.03 11.01 -1.18
N SER A 82 -32.61 9.88 -0.77
CA SER A 82 -32.92 9.61 0.64
C SER A 82 -31.63 9.51 1.48
N ARG A 83 -31.77 9.48 2.81
CA ARG A 83 -30.60 9.31 3.70
C ARG A 83 -29.88 7.98 3.47
N VAL A 84 -30.65 6.91 3.28
CA VAL A 84 -30.10 5.56 3.08
C VAL A 84 -29.34 5.49 1.76
N GLU A 85 -29.91 6.04 0.68
CA GLU A 85 -29.24 6.08 -0.62
C GLU A 85 -27.97 6.94 -0.59
N ARG A 86 -27.96 8.06 0.16
CA ARG A 86 -26.75 8.87 0.34
C ARG A 86 -25.63 8.11 1.04
N ASP A 87 -25.96 7.43 2.14
CA ASP A 87 -24.98 6.62 2.88
C ASP A 87 -24.44 5.48 1.99
N ALA A 88 -25.28 4.89 1.13
CA ALA A 88 -24.87 3.85 0.19
C ALA A 88 -23.98 4.38 -0.96
N VAL A 89 -24.29 5.57 -1.49
CA VAL A 89 -23.45 6.25 -2.49
C VAL A 89 -22.08 6.57 -1.90
N GLU A 90 -22.03 7.18 -0.71
CA GLU A 90 -20.79 7.52 -0.01
C GLU A 90 -19.92 6.28 0.23
N ALA A 91 -20.51 5.20 0.77
CA ALA A 91 -19.79 3.94 1.00
C ALA A 91 -19.30 3.26 -0.29
N THR A 92 -19.91 3.57 -1.44
CA THR A 92 -19.49 3.03 -2.74
C THR A 92 -18.38 3.87 -3.34
N VAL A 93 -18.46 5.20 -3.23
CA VAL A 93 -17.40 6.14 -3.62
C VAL A 93 -16.11 5.86 -2.84
N GLU A 94 -16.18 5.70 -1.52
CA GLU A 94 -15.00 5.34 -0.70
C GLU A 94 -14.36 4.02 -1.13
N ARG A 95 -15.18 3.04 -1.51
CA ARG A 95 -14.70 1.74 -2.00
C ARG A 95 -14.01 1.87 -3.36
N ILE A 96 -14.54 2.72 -4.24
CA ILE A 96 -13.93 3.01 -5.54
C ILE A 96 -12.60 3.75 -5.35
N ASP A 97 -12.54 4.78 -4.51
CA ASP A 97 -11.30 5.52 -4.24
C ASP A 97 -10.21 4.63 -3.62
N ALA A 98 -10.58 3.76 -2.67
CA ALA A 98 -9.64 2.80 -2.08
C ALA A 98 -9.08 1.81 -3.12
N TRP A 99 -9.88 1.44 -4.11
CA TRP A 99 -9.47 0.53 -5.17
C TRP A 99 -8.66 1.26 -6.26
N LEU A 100 -9.05 2.47 -6.66
CA LEU A 100 -8.31 3.29 -7.64
C LEU A 100 -6.95 3.72 -7.09
N GLY A 101 -6.86 4.07 -5.80
CA GLY A 101 -5.58 4.34 -5.14
C GLY A 101 -4.61 3.15 -5.14
N ARG A 102 -5.12 1.92 -5.32
CA ARG A 102 -4.31 0.71 -5.51
C ARG A 102 -3.80 0.58 -6.96
N VAL A 103 -4.50 1.13 -7.95
CA VAL A 103 -4.20 1.03 -9.39
C VAL A 103 -3.41 2.23 -9.93
N GLU A 104 -3.65 3.44 -9.40
CA GLU A 104 -3.06 4.71 -9.88
C GLU A 104 -1.63 4.99 -9.37
N SER A 105 -0.92 4.04 -8.77
CA SER A 105 0.52 4.18 -8.47
C SER A 105 1.34 3.62 -9.64
N PRO A 106 1.80 4.43 -10.62
CA PRO A 106 2.40 3.93 -11.84
C PRO A 106 3.89 4.29 -11.85
N GLU A 107 4.73 3.39 -11.35
CA GLU A 107 6.10 3.27 -11.85
C GLU A 107 6.36 1.79 -12.18
N GLY A 108 6.39 1.47 -13.49
CA GLY A 108 6.93 0.22 -14.03
C GLY A 108 8.14 0.52 -14.94
N PRO A 109 8.88 -0.47 -15.50
CA PRO A 109 8.64 -1.91 -15.53
C PRO A 109 9.81 -2.75 -14.95
N ASP A 110 9.57 -4.02 -14.62
CA ASP A 110 10.46 -4.97 -13.90
C ASP A 110 10.45 -4.86 -12.35
N GLY A 111 9.32 -5.14 -11.71
CA GLY A 111 9.24 -5.43 -10.26
C GLY A 111 8.41 -6.71 -10.03
N PRO A 112 8.88 -7.68 -9.22
CA PRO A 112 8.29 -9.01 -9.17
C PRO A 112 6.93 -9.00 -8.47
N GLU A 113 6.14 -10.01 -8.81
CA GLU A 113 4.80 -10.31 -8.34
C GLU A 113 4.54 -10.07 -6.83
N GLY A 114 3.38 -9.47 -6.55
CA GLY A 114 2.74 -9.47 -5.24
C GLY A 114 3.24 -8.35 -4.33
N ALA A 115 2.32 -7.76 -3.55
CA ALA A 115 2.70 -7.34 -2.21
C ALA A 115 3.26 -8.60 -1.53
N THR A 116 4.57 -8.78 -1.60
CA THR A 116 5.22 -10.00 -1.17
C THR A 116 5.09 -9.99 0.33
N GLU A 117 4.13 -10.77 0.84
CA GLU A 117 4.00 -11.07 2.25
C GLU A 117 5.41 -11.35 2.80
N VAL A 118 5.73 -10.77 3.96
CA VAL A 118 7.05 -10.98 4.56
C VAL A 118 7.34 -12.48 4.60
N PRO A 119 8.47 -12.95 4.02
CA PRO A 119 8.72 -14.37 3.86
C PRO A 119 8.58 -15.12 5.19
N GLY A 120 7.95 -16.29 5.15
CA GLY A 120 7.70 -17.08 6.36
C GLY A 120 6.34 -16.83 7.03
N GLY A 121 5.38 -16.22 6.32
CA GLY A 121 3.99 -16.10 6.77
C GLY A 121 3.63 -14.76 7.42
N GLY A 122 4.29 -13.67 7.02
CA GLY A 122 4.01 -12.32 7.55
C GLY A 122 4.72 -12.03 8.87
N LEU A 123 4.63 -10.79 9.35
CA LEU A 123 5.32 -10.37 10.58
C LEU A 123 4.79 -11.07 11.84
N GLU A 124 3.51 -11.45 11.85
CA GLU A 124 2.89 -12.16 12.97
C GLU A 124 3.53 -13.54 13.18
N ALA A 125 3.78 -14.30 12.10
CA ALA A 125 4.44 -15.59 12.19
C ALA A 125 5.86 -15.49 12.78
N HIS A 126 6.57 -14.39 12.51
CA HIS A 126 7.87 -14.13 13.11
C HIS A 126 7.79 -13.82 14.60
N GLU A 127 6.74 -13.13 15.05
CA GLU A 127 6.51 -12.89 16.49
C GLU A 127 6.18 -14.18 17.24
N ASP A 128 5.38 -15.06 16.65
CA ASP A 128 5.03 -16.36 17.23
C ASP A 128 6.25 -17.25 17.48
N VAL A 129 7.31 -17.09 16.68
CA VAL A 129 8.59 -17.79 16.85
C VAL A 129 9.64 -16.97 17.60
N GLY A 130 9.23 -15.92 18.32
CA GLY A 130 10.07 -15.15 19.25
C GLY A 130 10.72 -13.89 18.66
N GLY A 131 10.19 -13.38 17.55
CA GLY A 131 10.43 -12.02 17.08
C GLY A 131 9.65 -10.99 17.91
N HIS A 132 10.03 -9.72 17.81
CA HIS A 132 9.38 -8.63 18.57
C HIS A 132 9.24 -7.33 17.76
N LEU A 133 9.11 -7.45 16.43
CA LEU A 133 9.04 -6.29 15.53
C LEU A 133 7.71 -5.53 15.69
N ILE A 134 6.58 -6.23 15.64
CA ILE A 134 5.24 -5.65 15.79
C ILE A 134 5.10 -5.08 17.20
N GLU A 135 5.41 -5.91 18.22
CA GLU A 135 5.26 -5.56 19.62
C GLU A 135 6.01 -4.26 19.96
N ARG A 136 7.24 -4.10 19.47
CA ARG A 136 8.13 -3.01 19.91
C ARG A 136 8.25 -1.85 18.95
N HIS A 137 7.89 -2.03 17.67
CA HIS A 137 8.22 -1.08 16.60
C HIS A 137 7.07 -0.81 15.62
N VAL A 138 5.84 -1.25 15.87
CA VAL A 138 4.69 -0.94 15.01
C VAL A 138 3.63 -0.12 15.75
N GLY A 139 3.14 0.94 15.12
CA GLY A 139 2.00 1.74 15.58
C GLY A 139 2.21 2.48 16.90
N LYS A 140 3.46 2.77 17.29
CA LYS A 140 3.75 3.48 18.54
C LYS A 140 3.61 4.99 18.34
N SER A 141 2.93 5.64 19.28
CA SER A 141 2.79 7.09 19.28
C SER A 141 4.11 7.78 19.65
N GLU A 142 4.26 9.04 19.23
CA GLU A 142 5.40 9.90 19.63
C GLU A 142 5.59 9.92 21.15
N GLN A 143 4.50 10.12 21.92
CA GLN A 143 4.56 10.12 23.38
C GLN A 143 5.10 8.80 23.93
N TRP A 144 4.67 7.66 23.37
CA TRP A 144 5.18 6.35 23.79
C TRP A 144 6.68 6.22 23.53
N LEU A 145 7.18 6.75 22.40
CA LEU A 145 8.60 6.73 22.06
C LEU A 145 9.42 7.63 23.00
N LEU A 146 8.94 8.84 23.29
CA LEU A 146 9.53 9.76 24.29
C LEU A 146 9.59 9.11 25.69
N ASP A 147 8.50 8.46 26.10
CA ASP A 147 8.43 7.74 27.38
C ASP A 147 9.37 6.54 27.40
N ARG A 148 9.55 5.86 26.26
CA ARG A 148 10.45 4.70 26.16
C ARG A 148 11.91 5.11 26.27
N VAL A 149 12.36 6.13 25.54
CA VAL A 149 13.77 6.58 25.60
C VAL A 149 14.16 7.17 26.96
N SER A 150 13.18 7.65 27.72
CA SER A 150 13.37 8.16 29.09
C SER A 150 13.36 7.06 30.15
N ARG A 151 12.46 6.05 30.05
CA ARG A 151 12.41 4.91 30.97
C ARG A 151 13.48 3.85 30.73
N GLU A 152 13.75 3.53 29.47
CA GLU A 152 14.70 2.48 29.10
C GLU A 152 16.08 3.06 28.83
N ASN A 153 17.16 2.33 29.11
CA ASN A 153 18.52 2.80 28.82
C ASN A 153 18.91 2.64 27.33
N ILE A 154 18.16 3.31 26.45
CA ILE A 154 18.35 3.31 25.00
C ILE A 154 18.62 4.72 24.47
N SER A 155 19.37 4.82 23.38
CA SER A 155 19.70 6.09 22.74
C SER A 155 18.58 6.64 21.87
N ALA A 156 17.75 5.77 21.29
CA ALA A 156 16.62 6.13 20.45
C ALA A 156 15.53 5.05 20.49
N ALA A 157 14.31 5.45 20.18
CA ALA A 157 13.19 4.56 19.93
C ALA A 157 12.49 5.01 18.65
N SER A 158 12.04 4.05 17.85
CA SER A 158 11.38 4.29 16.58
C SER A 158 10.25 3.31 16.32
N SER A 159 9.34 3.70 15.44
CA SER A 159 8.17 2.92 15.06
C SER A 159 7.78 3.16 13.61
N PHE A 160 7.40 2.08 12.93
CA PHE A 160 6.59 2.13 11.72
C PHE A 160 5.24 2.76 12.03
N ARG A 161 4.59 3.35 11.01
CA ARG A 161 3.29 4.01 11.16
C ARG A 161 2.18 3.02 11.55
N ASP A 162 2.15 1.88 10.87
CA ASP A 162 1.17 0.80 11.05
C ASP A 162 1.75 -0.53 10.55
N LEU A 163 0.99 -1.61 10.76
CA LEU A 163 1.41 -2.96 10.39
C LEU A 163 1.57 -3.13 8.87
N PRO A 164 0.61 -2.69 8.02
CA PRO A 164 0.78 -2.77 6.57
C PRO A 164 2.06 -2.10 6.05
N GLN A 165 2.38 -0.89 6.50
CA GLN A 165 3.65 -0.24 6.12
C GLN A 165 4.86 -1.02 6.62
N ALA A 166 4.81 -1.55 7.84
CA ALA A 166 5.91 -2.35 8.37
C ALA A 166 6.17 -3.58 7.49
N GLU A 167 5.12 -4.31 7.09
CA GLU A 167 5.25 -5.47 6.20
C GLU A 167 5.81 -5.09 4.83
N GLN A 168 5.36 -3.98 4.26
CA GLN A 168 5.84 -3.48 2.99
C GLN A 168 7.34 -3.15 3.03
N PHE A 169 7.79 -2.34 4.00
CA PHE A 169 9.20 -1.95 4.06
C PHE A 169 10.10 -3.12 4.46
N VAL A 170 9.63 -4.04 5.30
CA VAL A 170 10.39 -5.23 5.69
C VAL A 170 10.56 -6.19 4.52
N SER A 171 9.48 -6.49 3.78
CA SER A 171 9.54 -7.35 2.60
C SER A 171 10.47 -6.76 1.53
N ALA A 172 10.35 -5.45 1.26
CA ALA A 172 11.23 -4.74 0.33
C ALA A 172 12.70 -4.77 0.77
N THR A 173 12.98 -4.58 2.06
CA THR A 173 14.35 -4.66 2.60
C THR A 173 14.93 -6.08 2.44
N ILE A 174 14.12 -7.13 2.61
CA ILE A 174 14.59 -8.51 2.39
C ILE A 174 14.86 -8.75 0.91
N ALA A 175 13.94 -8.34 0.03
CA ALA A 175 14.07 -8.50 -1.41
C ALA A 175 15.32 -7.81 -1.97
N ASP A 176 15.62 -6.59 -1.51
CA ASP A 176 16.81 -5.81 -1.88
C ASP A 176 18.13 -6.51 -1.46
N HIS A 177 18.07 -7.38 -0.44
CA HIS A 177 19.22 -8.14 0.05
C HIS A 177 19.09 -9.65 -0.21
N GLN A 178 18.22 -10.09 -1.11
CA GLN A 178 17.85 -11.51 -1.25
C GLN A 178 19.07 -12.42 -1.46
N GLU A 179 19.98 -12.06 -2.38
CA GLU A 179 21.20 -12.84 -2.63
C GLU A 179 22.07 -13.00 -1.37
N ARG A 180 22.15 -11.94 -0.55
CA ARG A 180 22.91 -11.92 0.69
C ARG A 180 22.22 -12.72 1.79
N VAL A 181 20.89 -12.66 1.85
CA VAL A 181 20.07 -13.47 2.76
C VAL A 181 20.23 -14.95 2.41
N ASP A 182 20.09 -15.34 1.14
CA ASP A 182 20.23 -16.71 0.68
C ASP A 182 21.62 -17.28 0.98
N ALA A 183 22.68 -16.55 0.60
CA ALA A 183 24.06 -16.95 0.90
C ALA A 183 24.32 -17.07 2.41
N TRP A 184 23.67 -16.23 3.22
CA TRP A 184 23.73 -16.32 4.66
C TRP A 184 22.92 -17.50 5.19
N VAL A 185 21.73 -17.82 4.68
CA VAL A 185 20.99 -19.02 5.09
C VAL A 185 21.80 -20.29 4.79
N ASP A 186 22.48 -20.33 3.64
CA ASP A 186 23.32 -21.45 3.17
C ASP A 186 24.64 -21.65 3.95
N GLY A 187 24.93 -20.79 4.92
CA GLY A 187 26.03 -21.02 5.86
C GLY A 187 27.08 -19.90 5.92
N SER A 188 27.00 -18.86 5.09
CA SER A 188 27.94 -17.73 5.14
C SER A 188 27.78 -16.90 6.41
N GLY A 189 28.86 -16.53 7.09
CA GLY A 189 28.81 -15.61 8.24
C GLY A 189 28.34 -16.25 9.56
N GLY A 190 27.93 -15.40 10.51
CA GLY A 190 27.51 -15.80 11.86
C GLY A 190 26.03 -16.16 11.99
N ASN A 191 25.57 -16.40 13.22
CA ASN A 191 24.17 -16.78 13.50
C ASN A 191 23.13 -15.69 13.20
N ARG A 192 23.56 -14.44 13.07
CA ARG A 192 22.69 -13.29 12.78
C ARG A 192 23.17 -12.53 11.56
N LEU A 193 22.21 -12.01 10.80
CA LEU A 193 22.43 -11.11 9.69
C LEU A 193 21.73 -9.79 9.97
N VAL A 194 22.44 -8.69 9.79
CA VAL A 194 21.88 -7.34 9.86
C VAL A 194 21.91 -6.77 8.45
N ILE A 195 20.75 -6.35 7.97
CA ILE A 195 20.56 -5.68 6.68
C ILE A 195 19.87 -4.34 6.91
N ASP A 196 20.14 -3.41 6.02
CA ASP A 196 19.57 -2.08 6.05
C ASP A 196 19.34 -1.56 4.63
N THR A 197 18.22 -0.86 4.45
CA THR A 197 17.83 -0.24 3.19
C THR A 197 17.25 1.14 3.49
N THR A 198 17.53 2.11 2.62
CA THR A 198 16.97 3.47 2.68
C THR A 198 15.96 3.65 1.56
N PHE A 199 14.86 4.30 1.87
CA PHE A 199 13.71 4.51 1.00
C PHE A 199 13.49 6.01 0.75
N ASP A 200 12.85 6.35 -0.36
CA ASP A 200 12.48 7.74 -0.66
C ASP A 200 11.24 8.21 0.12
N ALA A 201 10.45 7.25 0.64
CA ALA A 201 9.28 7.50 1.48
C ALA A 201 9.61 7.38 2.97
N SER A 202 8.87 8.11 3.82
CA SER A 202 9.00 7.98 5.27
C SER A 202 8.63 6.55 5.69
N THR A 203 9.57 5.89 6.34
CA THR A 203 9.43 4.54 6.90
C THR A 203 8.78 4.54 8.29
N GLY A 204 8.66 5.71 8.91
CA GLY A 204 8.12 5.86 10.24
C GLY A 204 8.69 7.05 10.99
N ILE A 205 8.57 7.00 12.31
CA ILE A 205 9.02 8.07 13.21
C ILE A 205 10.08 7.57 14.19
N SER A 206 10.98 8.45 14.59
CA SER A 206 12.03 8.18 15.57
C SER A 206 12.17 9.33 16.56
N VAL A 207 12.46 8.96 17.81
CA VAL A 207 12.82 9.87 18.90
C VAL A 207 14.20 9.48 19.41
N THR A 208 15.10 10.46 19.54
CA THR A 208 16.40 10.29 20.21
C THR A 208 16.28 10.75 21.66
N ARG A 209 17.07 10.18 22.56
CA ARG A 209 17.15 10.67 23.93
C ARG A 209 17.55 12.14 23.96
N GLY A 210 16.70 12.98 24.55
CA GLY A 210 16.88 14.43 24.62
C GLY A 210 16.04 15.19 23.60
N ASP A 211 15.46 14.50 22.62
CA ASP A 211 14.47 15.10 21.72
C ASP A 211 13.15 15.35 22.48
N THR A 212 12.41 16.37 22.06
CA THR A 212 11.08 16.71 22.59
C THR A 212 9.93 16.32 21.68
N SER A 213 10.24 15.84 20.47
CA SER A 213 9.29 15.40 19.45
C SER A 213 9.93 14.32 18.57
N ALA A 214 9.11 13.56 17.85
CA ALA A 214 9.60 12.61 16.87
C ALA A 214 9.93 13.29 15.54
N VAL A 215 10.77 12.64 14.75
CA VAL A 215 11.11 13.03 13.38
C VAL A 215 10.84 11.87 12.43
N ASP A 216 10.44 12.19 11.20
CA ASP A 216 10.36 11.19 10.13
C ASP A 216 11.74 10.60 9.82
N VAL A 217 11.76 9.30 9.55
CA VAL A 217 12.96 8.54 9.19
C VAL A 217 12.70 7.68 7.97
N PHE A 218 13.75 7.40 7.21
CA PHE A 218 13.66 6.88 5.83
C PHE A 218 14.42 5.57 5.63
N SER A 219 15.11 5.08 6.67
CA SER A 219 15.85 3.82 6.60
C SER A 219 15.19 2.78 7.49
N VAL A 220 15.29 1.52 7.08
CA VAL A 220 14.90 0.36 7.90
C VAL A 220 16.13 -0.46 8.19
N ARG A 221 16.29 -0.87 9.45
CA ARG A 221 17.25 -1.89 9.86
C ARG A 221 16.52 -3.15 10.27
N LEU A 222 16.93 -4.28 9.70
CA LEU A 222 16.43 -5.61 10.04
C LEU A 222 17.53 -6.46 10.66
N VAL A 223 17.14 -7.28 11.64
CA VAL A 223 17.99 -8.28 12.27
C VAL A 223 17.35 -9.65 12.10
N LEU A 224 18.01 -10.49 11.31
CA LEU A 224 17.61 -11.86 11.03
C LEU A 224 18.45 -12.83 11.87
N GLU A 225 17.87 -13.97 12.23
CA GLU A 225 18.55 -15.06 12.94
C GLU A 225 18.20 -16.40 12.29
N ARG A 226 19.21 -17.24 12.04
CA ARG A 226 18.96 -18.56 11.43
C ARG A 226 18.09 -19.37 12.39
N SER A 227 17.05 -19.96 11.83
CA SER A 227 16.08 -20.74 12.60
C SER A 227 15.42 -21.77 11.71
N SER A 228 15.14 -22.95 12.26
CA SER A 228 14.36 -24.00 11.59
C SER A 228 12.87 -23.97 12.01
N GLN A 229 12.45 -22.93 12.75
CA GLN A 229 11.06 -22.80 13.20
C GLN A 229 10.10 -22.36 12.07
N LEU A 230 10.63 -21.73 11.02
CA LEU A 230 9.92 -21.40 9.79
C LEU A 230 10.61 -22.08 8.62
N ASP A 231 9.86 -22.44 7.58
CA ASP A 231 10.36 -23.20 6.43
C ASP A 231 11.36 -22.43 5.55
N ILE A 232 11.49 -21.12 5.79
CA ILE A 232 12.42 -20.20 5.11
C ILE A 232 13.85 -20.19 5.70
N GLY A 233 14.12 -20.95 6.76
CA GLY A 233 15.47 -21.11 7.32
C GLY A 233 15.96 -19.97 8.21
N TYR A 234 15.13 -18.95 8.45
CA TYR A 234 15.40 -17.87 9.39
C TYR A 234 14.12 -17.32 10.00
N ARG A 235 14.30 -16.50 11.03
CA ARG A 235 13.24 -15.66 11.61
C ARG A 235 13.72 -14.21 11.71
N ILE A 236 12.78 -13.27 11.69
CA ILE A 236 13.02 -11.86 11.96
C ILE A 236 13.01 -11.67 13.47
N VAL A 237 14.17 -11.35 14.05
CA VAL A 237 14.27 -11.09 15.49
C VAL A 237 13.64 -9.75 15.82
N THR A 238 13.98 -8.73 15.04
CA THR A 238 13.44 -7.37 15.16
C THR A 238 13.72 -6.59 13.88
N GLY A 239 12.95 -5.53 13.69
CA GLY A 239 13.16 -4.55 12.65
C GLY A 239 12.64 -3.20 13.12
N TYR A 240 13.26 -2.12 12.68
CA TYR A 240 12.80 -0.79 13.07
C TYR A 240 13.25 0.30 12.10
N PRO A 241 12.47 1.37 11.95
CA PRO A 241 12.91 2.57 11.24
C PRO A 241 14.10 3.21 11.95
N ASN A 242 15.07 3.74 11.21
CA ASN A 242 16.22 4.43 11.76
C ASN A 242 16.64 5.63 10.92
N LYS A 243 17.38 6.53 11.56
CA LYS A 243 18.17 7.53 10.84
C LYS A 243 19.30 6.80 10.08
N PRO A 244 19.66 7.26 8.87
CA PRO A 244 20.77 6.67 8.09
C PRO A 244 22.10 6.71 8.87
#